data_AF-A0A0D8Y939-F1
#
_entry.id   AF-A0A0D8Y939-F1
#
_cell.length_a   1.000
_cell.length_b   1.000
_cell.length_c   1.000
_cell.angle_alpha   90.00
_cell.angle_beta   90.00
_cell.angle_gamma   90.00
#
_symmetry.space_group_name_H-M   'P 1'
#
loop_
_entity.id
_entity.type
_entity.pdbx_description
1 polymer ?
#
loop_
_entity_poly.entity_id
_entity_poly.type
_entity_poly.pdbx_seq_one_letter_code
_entity_poly.pdbx_strand_id
1 'polypeptide(L)'
;MGTPSPSLKARSLLAEDELEPYVRKQKNDSEPRRRLLALDEEEQNILRTSINSRERKRMHDLNEALEDLRSCLPYTQDASSRKMSKINTLLLASNWIRQLTIRNHELQRQLAALRSDDRAVTTPVNQTTVFNITPRPLNFVVGPVSCVKTLGQACFCVACITNVSKQ
;
A
#
# COMPACT_ATOMS: atom_id res chain seq x y z
N MET A 1 -31.28 43.50 8.66
CA MET A 1 -29.94 43.07 9.11
C MET A 1 -29.28 42.34 7.95
N GLY A 2 -28.67 43.08 7.03
CA GLY A 2 -28.01 42.51 5.86
C GLY A 2 -26.60 42.08 6.23
N THR A 3 -26.27 40.80 6.05
CA THR A 3 -24.88 40.33 6.13
C THR A 3 -24.09 41.03 5.03
N PRO A 4 -22.96 41.69 5.31
CA PRO A 4 -22.16 42.28 4.24
C PRO A 4 -21.70 41.17 3.31
N SER A 5 -21.97 41.32 2.01
CA SER A 5 -21.47 40.39 0.99
C SER A 5 -19.94 40.40 1.02
N PRO A 6 -19.28 39.22 1.00
CA PRO A 6 -17.83 39.16 1.02
C PRO A 6 -17.27 39.86 -0.22
N SER A 7 -16.13 40.54 -0.07
CA SER A 7 -15.49 41.27 -1.18
C SER A 7 -15.21 40.33 -2.36
N LEU A 8 -15.17 40.87 -3.58
CA LEU A 8 -14.85 40.08 -4.79
C LEU A 8 -13.50 39.32 -4.67
N LYS A 9 -12.56 39.85 -3.86
CA LYS A 9 -11.29 39.19 -3.56
C LYS A 9 -11.45 38.00 -2.61
N ALA A 10 -12.28 38.13 -1.57
CA ALA A 10 -12.63 37.01 -0.70
C ALA A 10 -13.37 35.91 -1.47
N ARG A 11 -14.24 36.28 -2.43
CA ARG A 11 -14.90 35.33 -3.32
C ARG A 11 -13.93 34.62 -4.27
N SER A 12 -12.86 35.30 -4.72
CA SER A 12 -11.79 34.69 -5.52
C SER A 12 -10.95 33.70 -4.71
N LEU A 13 -10.68 33.95 -3.42
CA LEU A 13 -9.94 33.01 -2.56
C LEU A 13 -10.73 31.73 -2.23
N LEU A 14 -12.06 31.80 -2.29
CA LEU A 14 -12.97 30.67 -2.07
C LEU A 14 -13.24 29.85 -3.35
N ALA A 15 -12.98 30.42 -4.53
CA ALA A 15 -13.24 29.76 -5.81
C ALA A 15 -12.16 28.73 -6.20
N GLU A 16 -11.02 28.70 -5.50
CA GLU A 16 -9.94 27.71 -5.66
C GLU A 16 -10.25 26.37 -4.95
N ASP A 17 -11.51 25.92 -5.01
CA ASP A 17 -11.93 24.58 -4.58
C ASP A 17 -11.86 23.57 -5.74
N GLU A 18 -11.37 24.02 -6.91
CA GLU A 18 -10.93 23.14 -7.98
C GLU A 18 -9.69 22.39 -7.51
N LEU A 19 -9.86 21.07 -7.38
CA LEU A 19 -8.97 20.05 -6.82
C LEU A 19 -7.50 20.19 -7.28
N GLU A 20 -6.73 21.11 -6.69
CA GLU A 20 -5.28 21.14 -6.88
C GLU A 20 -4.70 19.86 -6.23
N PRO A 21 -3.94 19.03 -6.97
CA PRO A 21 -3.33 17.83 -6.41
C PRO A 21 -2.44 18.22 -5.24
N TYR A 22 -2.60 17.57 -4.10
CA TYR A 22 -1.74 17.82 -2.94
C TYR A 22 -0.30 17.38 -3.25
N VAL A 23 0.48 18.29 -3.83
CA VAL A 23 1.92 18.19 -3.96
C VAL A 23 2.51 19.09 -2.89
N ARG A 24 3.20 18.51 -1.91
CA ARG A 24 3.97 19.30 -0.92
C ARG A 24 5.09 20.03 -1.66
N LYS A 25 4.79 21.20 -2.20
CA LYS A 25 5.79 22.07 -2.84
C LYS A 25 6.75 22.51 -1.76
N GLN A 26 8.02 22.16 -1.91
CA GLN A 26 9.11 22.61 -1.03
C GLN A 26 9.31 24.12 -1.28
N LYS A 27 8.42 24.95 -0.72
CA LYS A 27 8.49 26.41 -0.80
C LYS A 27 9.24 26.90 0.43
N ASN A 28 10.30 27.67 0.21
CA ASN A 28 11.05 28.36 1.26
C ASN A 28 10.07 29.06 2.23
N ASP A 29 10.18 28.76 3.53
CA ASP A 29 9.28 29.21 4.61
C ASP A 29 9.13 30.74 4.76
N SER A 30 9.98 31.51 4.08
CA SER A 30 10.04 32.97 4.19
C SER A 30 8.96 33.73 3.41
N GLU A 31 8.51 33.22 2.27
CA GLU A 31 7.52 33.87 1.40
C GLU A 31 6.06 33.79 1.89
N PRO A 32 5.56 32.64 2.40
CA PRO A 32 4.17 32.52 2.87
C PRO A 32 3.89 33.43 4.06
N ARG A 33 4.89 33.62 4.93
CA ARG A 33 4.77 34.43 6.15
C ARG A 33 4.60 35.92 5.84
N ARG A 34 5.29 36.46 4.84
CA ARG A 34 5.13 37.87 4.42
C ARG A 34 3.77 38.13 3.78
N ARG A 35 3.25 37.18 3.00
CA ARG A 35 1.92 37.32 2.38
C ARG A 35 0.80 37.22 3.41
N LEU A 36 0.93 36.35 4.41
CA LEU A 36 -0.05 36.25 5.48
C LEU A 36 -0.16 37.53 6.31
N LEU A 37 0.97 38.22 6.53
CA LEU A 37 1.02 39.50 7.26
C LEU A 37 0.47 40.70 6.46
N ALA A 38 0.28 40.54 5.14
CA ALA A 38 -0.27 41.58 4.27
C ALA A 38 -1.80 41.45 4.08
N LEU A 39 -2.42 40.42 4.64
CA LEU A 39 -3.86 40.15 4.58
C LEU A 39 -4.55 40.72 5.83
N ASP A 40 -5.78 41.19 5.66
CA ASP A 40 -6.61 41.56 6.81
C ASP A 40 -6.96 40.33 7.67
N GLU A 41 -7.47 40.55 8.89
CA GLU A 41 -7.76 39.47 9.83
C GLU A 41 -8.84 38.49 9.32
N GLU A 42 -9.80 38.99 8.53
CA GLU A 42 -10.87 38.19 7.94
C GLU A 42 -10.33 37.33 6.78
N GLU A 43 -9.50 37.89 5.91
CA GLU A 43 -8.79 37.21 4.83
C GLU A 43 -7.86 36.12 5.38
N GLN A 44 -7.17 36.39 6.50
CA GLN A 44 -6.37 35.38 7.19
C GLN A 44 -7.25 34.24 7.75
N ASN A 45 -8.41 34.56 8.31
CA ASN A 45 -9.34 33.55 8.85
C ASN A 45 -9.95 32.67 7.73
N ILE A 46 -10.33 33.27 6.61
CA ILE A 46 -10.81 32.57 5.42
C ILE A 46 -9.73 31.60 4.90
N LEU A 47 -8.49 32.08 4.76
CA LEU A 47 -7.38 31.26 4.28
C LEU A 47 -7.09 30.07 5.23
N ARG A 48 -7.04 30.31 6.55
CA ARG A 48 -6.88 29.23 7.55
C ARG A 48 -8.00 28.20 7.45
N THR A 49 -9.25 28.66 7.31
CA THR A 49 -10.42 27.77 7.21
C THR A 49 -10.38 26.96 5.92
N SER A 50 -10.02 27.58 4.79
CA SER A 50 -9.84 26.89 3.50
C SER A 50 -8.74 25.82 3.57
N ILE A 51 -7.57 26.15 4.15
CA ILE A 51 -6.47 25.18 4.35
C ILE A 51 -6.93 24.01 5.22
N ASN A 52 -7.62 24.28 6.32
CA ASN A 52 -8.14 23.24 7.21
C ASN A 52 -9.18 22.35 6.52
N SER A 53 -10.04 22.93 5.69
CA SER A 53 -11.01 22.19 4.88
C SER A 53 -10.32 21.23 3.92
N ARG A 54 -9.31 21.71 3.20
CA ARG A 54 -8.53 20.91 2.26
C ARG A 54 -7.79 19.76 2.93
N GLU A 55 -7.17 19.99 4.10
CA GLU A 55 -6.48 18.91 4.82
C GLU A 55 -7.47 17.88 5.38
N ARG A 56 -8.67 18.29 5.82
CA ARG A 56 -9.73 17.34 6.19
C ARG A 56 -10.09 16.44 5.01
N LYS A 57 -10.32 17.02 3.83
CA LYS A 57 -10.61 16.26 2.60
C LYS A 57 -9.49 15.25 2.30
N ARG A 58 -8.24 15.70 2.27
CA ARG A 58 -7.08 14.83 2.08
C ARG A 58 -7.02 13.69 3.11
N MET A 59 -7.32 13.98 4.38
CA MET A 59 -7.34 12.96 5.44
C MET A 59 -8.50 11.98 5.28
N HIS A 60 -9.66 12.42 4.76
CA HIS A 60 -10.78 11.56 4.42
C HIS A 60 -10.39 10.59 3.31
N ASP A 61 -9.84 11.07 2.19
CA ASP A 61 -9.39 10.23 1.06
C ASP A 61 -8.35 9.18 1.53
N LEU A 62 -7.41 9.59 2.37
CA LEU A 62 -6.40 8.68 2.95
C LEU A 62 -7.05 7.61 3.85
N ASN A 63 -8.03 8.00 4.66
CA ASN A 63 -8.71 7.06 5.56
C ASN A 63 -9.61 6.09 4.79
N GLU A 64 -10.22 6.53 3.69
CA GLU A 64 -10.99 5.69 2.77
C GLU A 64 -10.10 4.63 2.14
N ALA A 65 -8.98 5.02 1.53
CA ALA A 65 -8.01 4.07 0.97
C ALA A 65 -7.47 3.06 2.02
N LEU A 66 -7.33 3.48 3.28
CA LEU A 66 -6.95 2.58 4.36
C LEU A 66 -8.06 1.58 4.73
N GLU A 67 -9.33 1.96 4.59
CA GLU A 67 -10.46 1.05 4.80
C GLU A 67 -10.59 0.04 3.67
N ASP A 68 -10.38 0.47 2.42
CA ASP A 68 -10.29 -0.43 1.26
C ASP A 68 -9.19 -1.46 1.48
N LEU A 69 -8.02 -1.02 1.98
CA LEU A 69 -6.95 -1.95 2.37
C LEU A 69 -7.42 -2.93 3.45
N ARG A 70 -8.18 -2.50 4.46
CA ARG A 70 -8.71 -3.44 5.47
C ARG A 70 -9.63 -4.49 4.85
N SER A 71 -10.47 -4.10 3.89
CA SER A 71 -11.44 -5.01 3.24
C SER A 71 -10.79 -6.20 2.54
N CYS A 72 -9.55 -6.05 2.03
CA CYS A 72 -8.84 -7.11 1.33
C CYS A 72 -7.91 -7.96 2.22
N LEU A 73 -7.79 -7.65 3.51
CA LEU A 73 -6.91 -8.39 4.42
C LEU A 73 -7.61 -9.61 5.04
N PRO A 74 -6.89 -10.73 5.22
CA PRO A 74 -7.45 -11.92 5.85
C PRO A 74 -7.48 -11.75 7.37
N TYR A 75 -8.53 -11.12 7.87
CA TYR A 75 -8.88 -11.09 9.29
C TYR A 75 -10.40 -11.06 9.46
N THR A 76 -10.88 -11.47 10.62
CA THR A 76 -12.31 -11.52 10.88
C THR A 76 -12.88 -10.11 10.99
N GLN A 77 -13.69 -9.73 10.00
CA GLN A 77 -14.46 -8.48 9.98
C GLN A 77 -15.87 -8.74 10.55
N ASP A 78 -15.96 -9.31 11.75
CA ASP A 78 -17.28 -9.47 12.37
C ASP A 78 -17.84 -8.09 12.70
N ALA A 79 -19.15 -7.90 12.53
CA ALA A 79 -19.84 -6.64 12.86
C ALA A 79 -19.68 -6.23 14.35
N SER A 80 -19.29 -7.19 15.22
CA SER A 80 -18.98 -6.98 16.64
C SER A 80 -17.49 -6.69 16.91
N SER A 81 -16.62 -6.98 15.94
CA SER A 81 -15.17 -6.81 16.09
C SER A 81 -14.76 -5.35 15.88
N ARG A 82 -13.84 -4.86 16.73
CA ARG A 82 -13.31 -3.49 16.63
C ARG A 82 -12.44 -3.36 15.37
N LYS A 83 -12.60 -2.24 14.64
CA LYS A 83 -11.71 -1.89 13.52
C LYS A 83 -10.23 -1.95 13.92
N MET A 84 -9.41 -2.58 13.10
CA MET A 84 -7.97 -2.64 13.33
C MET A 84 -7.34 -1.23 13.32
N SER A 85 -6.39 -0.99 14.21
CA SER A 85 -5.61 0.25 14.23
C SER A 85 -4.86 0.47 12.91
N LYS A 86 -4.48 1.72 12.61
CA LYS A 86 -3.72 2.04 11.39
C LYS A 86 -2.41 1.23 11.33
N ILE A 87 -1.69 1.15 12.45
CA ILE A 87 -0.42 0.39 12.53
C ILE A 87 -0.63 -1.11 12.31
N ASN A 88 -1.64 -1.72 12.93
CA ASN A 88 -1.90 -3.15 12.77
C ASN A 88 -2.33 -3.49 11.34
N THR A 89 -3.12 -2.60 10.71
CA THR A 89 -3.51 -2.75 9.30
C THR A 89 -2.29 -2.81 8.39
N LEU A 90 -1.35 -1.89 8.54
CA LEU A 90 -0.13 -1.85 7.73
C LEU A 90 0.81 -3.04 7.98
N LEU A 91 0.94 -3.46 9.25
CA LEU A 91 1.73 -4.65 9.61
C LEU A 91 1.13 -5.92 8.99
N LEU A 92 -0.18 -6.12 9.13
CA LEU A 92 -0.87 -7.28 8.56
C LEU A 92 -0.76 -7.28 7.04
N ALA A 93 -0.98 -6.14 6.38
CA ALA A 93 -0.84 -6.01 4.93
C ALA A 93 0.57 -6.40 4.44
N SER A 94 1.61 -5.90 5.11
CA SER A 94 2.99 -6.20 4.77
C SER A 94 3.31 -7.69 4.91
N ASN A 95 2.82 -8.32 5.99
CA ASN A 95 2.99 -9.75 6.22
C ASN A 95 2.16 -10.58 5.23
N TRP A 96 0.99 -10.09 4.83
CA TRP A 96 0.11 -10.79 3.89
C TRP A 96 0.71 -10.84 2.49
N ILE A 97 1.21 -9.72 1.97
CA ILE A 97 1.91 -9.66 0.68
C ILE A 97 3.10 -10.65 0.67
N ARG A 98 3.87 -10.70 1.76
CA ARG A 98 4.99 -11.63 1.90
C ARG A 98 4.54 -13.09 1.81
N GLN A 99 3.49 -13.46 2.55
CA GLN A 99 2.95 -14.82 2.54
C GLN A 99 2.40 -15.20 1.17
N LEU A 100 1.63 -14.32 0.53
CA LEU A 100 1.13 -14.54 -0.82
C LEU A 100 2.26 -14.75 -1.83
N THR A 101 3.34 -13.99 -1.72
CA THR A 101 4.52 -14.15 -2.58
C THR A 101 5.15 -15.55 -2.42
N ILE A 102 5.34 -15.99 -1.18
CA ILE A 102 5.89 -17.33 -0.88
C ILE A 102 4.96 -18.43 -1.42
N ARG A 103 3.64 -18.30 -1.19
CA ARG A 103 2.65 -19.27 -1.64
C ARG A 103 2.55 -19.36 -3.16
N ASN A 104 2.59 -18.22 -3.86
CA ASN A 104 2.62 -18.20 -5.33
C ASN A 104 3.86 -18.89 -5.90
N HIS A 105 5.04 -18.63 -5.33
CA HIS A 105 6.27 -19.29 -5.78
C HIS A 105 6.24 -20.81 -5.57
N GLU A 106 5.70 -21.27 -4.44
CA GLU A 106 5.49 -22.70 -4.19
C GLU A 106 4.53 -23.33 -5.21
N LEU A 107 3.39 -22.68 -5.48
CA LEU A 107 2.43 -23.16 -6.49
C LEU A 107 3.03 -23.20 -7.89
N GLN A 108 3.84 -22.21 -8.26
CA GLN A 108 4.55 -22.20 -9.55
C GLN A 108 5.54 -23.37 -9.66
N ARG A 109 6.29 -23.68 -8.59
CA ARG A 109 7.17 -24.86 -8.55
C ARG A 109 6.39 -26.17 -8.69
N GLN A 110 5.27 -26.30 -8.00
CA GLN A 110 4.40 -27.48 -8.10
C GLN A 110 3.84 -27.65 -9.51
N LEU A 111 3.37 -26.57 -10.13
CA LEU A 111 2.90 -26.60 -11.52
C LEU A 111 4.01 -26.96 -12.51
N ALA A 112 5.25 -26.49 -12.29
CA ALA A 112 6.38 -26.85 -13.13
C ALA A 112 6.72 -28.35 -13.01
N ALA A 113 6.69 -28.91 -11.79
CA ALA A 113 6.93 -30.33 -11.55
C ALA A 113 5.87 -31.21 -12.23
N LEU A 114 4.58 -30.88 -12.11
CA LEU A 114 3.51 -31.62 -12.77
C LEU A 114 3.64 -31.55 -14.31
N ARG A 115 4.04 -30.41 -14.86
CA ARG A 115 4.28 -30.26 -16.31
C ARG A 115 5.49 -31.06 -16.80
N SER A 116 6.53 -31.23 -15.97
CA SER A 116 7.66 -32.10 -16.32
C SER A 116 7.29 -33.58 -16.27
N ASP A 117 6.41 -33.98 -15.35
CA ASP A 117 5.95 -35.37 -15.23
C ASP A 117 5.06 -35.78 -16.42
N ASP A 118 4.21 -34.88 -16.94
CA ASP A 118 3.41 -35.13 -18.16
C ASP A 118 4.26 -35.32 -19.44
N ARG A 119 5.50 -34.80 -19.46
CA ARG A 119 6.42 -34.99 -20.59
C ARG A 119 7.11 -36.36 -20.59
N ALA A 120 7.13 -37.06 -19.45
CA ALA A 120 7.75 -38.39 -19.33
C ALA A 120 6.85 -39.54 -19.79
N VAL A 121 5.56 -39.31 -20.08
CA VAL A 121 4.58 -40.35 -20.45
C VAL A 121 4.51 -40.62 -21.98
N THR A 122 5.28 -39.91 -22.81
CA THR A 122 5.27 -40.12 -24.27
C THR A 122 6.25 -41.20 -24.77
N THR A 123 6.79 -42.04 -23.90
CA THR A 123 7.56 -43.23 -24.29
C THR A 123 6.83 -44.50 -23.84
N PRO A 124 6.66 -45.51 -24.72
CA PRO A 124 5.99 -46.73 -24.33
C PRO A 124 6.97 -47.53 -23.47
N VAL A 125 6.78 -47.54 -22.15
CA VAL A 125 7.53 -48.44 -21.26
C VAL A 125 6.56 -49.40 -20.61
N ASN A 126 6.65 -50.63 -21.09
CA ASN A 126 6.08 -51.83 -20.50
C ASN A 126 6.87 -52.13 -19.22
N GLN A 127 6.37 -51.75 -18.04
CA GLN A 127 6.80 -52.37 -16.78
C GLN A 127 5.89 -52.04 -15.59
N THR A 128 5.39 -53.10 -14.99
CA THR A 128 4.62 -53.16 -13.74
C THR A 128 5.56 -52.91 -12.57
N THR A 129 5.46 -51.74 -11.92
CA THR A 129 6.08 -51.52 -10.61
C THR A 129 5.08 -50.88 -9.65
N VAL A 130 4.98 -51.51 -8.48
CA VAL A 130 4.05 -51.24 -7.40
C VAL A 130 4.50 -49.99 -6.63
N PHE A 131 3.61 -49.01 -6.48
CA PHE A 131 3.86 -47.79 -5.73
C PHE A 131 3.60 -48.00 -4.23
N ASN A 132 4.66 -48.02 -3.42
CA ASN A 132 4.53 -47.81 -1.97
C ASN A 132 4.90 -46.36 -1.64
N ILE A 133 3.91 -45.58 -1.17
CA ILE A 133 4.07 -44.19 -0.76
C ILE A 133 4.30 -44.16 0.75
N THR A 134 5.50 -43.78 1.18
CA THR A 134 5.78 -43.42 2.58
C THR A 134 6.20 -41.94 2.61
N PRO A 135 5.44 -41.04 3.25
CA PRO A 135 5.80 -39.63 3.28
C PRO A 135 6.96 -39.37 4.24
N ARG A 136 8.01 -38.70 3.74
CA ARG A 136 9.18 -38.28 4.51
C ARG A 136 8.83 -36.99 5.30
N PRO A 137 9.22 -36.86 6.57
CA PRO A 137 8.88 -35.68 7.37
C PRO A 137 9.56 -34.42 6.84
N LEU A 138 8.78 -33.34 6.74
CA LEU A 138 9.24 -32.01 6.34
C LEU A 138 10.05 -31.37 7.48
N ASN A 139 11.37 -31.29 7.30
CA ASN A 139 12.23 -30.53 8.20
C ASN A 139 12.07 -29.04 7.90
N PHE A 140 11.45 -28.30 8.82
CA PHE A 140 11.28 -26.86 8.76
C PHE A 140 12.60 -26.18 9.15
N VAL A 141 13.46 -25.86 8.17
CA VAL A 141 14.66 -25.06 8.42
C VAL A 141 14.22 -23.61 8.66
N VAL A 142 14.14 -23.22 9.94
CA VAL A 142 14.00 -21.84 10.38
C VAL A 142 15.37 -21.16 10.22
N GLY A 143 15.65 -20.69 9.01
CA GLY A 143 16.77 -19.81 8.71
C GLY A 143 16.28 -18.59 7.93
N PRO A 144 16.98 -17.44 7.99
CA PRO A 144 16.62 -16.29 7.17
C PRO A 144 16.77 -16.67 5.68
N VAL A 145 15.64 -16.89 5.02
CA VAL A 145 15.60 -17.22 3.59
C VAL A 145 16.22 -16.05 2.82
N SER A 146 17.33 -16.33 2.14
CA SER A 146 18.14 -15.33 1.45
C SER A 146 17.30 -14.54 0.42
N CYS A 147 17.54 -13.21 0.30
CA CYS A 147 16.86 -12.38 -0.70
C CYS A 147 17.14 -12.95 -2.11
N VAL A 148 16.08 -13.25 -2.87
CA VAL A 148 16.14 -13.83 -4.22
C VAL A 148 16.80 -12.92 -5.28
N LYS A 149 17.28 -11.71 -4.91
CA LYS A 149 18.13 -10.86 -5.77
C LYS A 149 19.40 -11.59 -6.22
N THR A 150 19.92 -12.53 -5.43
CA THR A 150 21.12 -13.32 -5.78
C THR A 150 20.89 -14.34 -6.91
N LEU A 151 19.64 -14.51 -7.36
CA LEU A 151 19.24 -15.42 -8.45
C LEU A 151 18.78 -14.67 -9.71
N GLY A 152 19.07 -13.36 -9.82
CA GLY A 152 18.81 -12.58 -11.03
C GLY A 152 17.34 -12.22 -11.28
N GLN A 153 16.47 -12.32 -10.26
CA GLN A 153 15.06 -11.95 -10.36
C GLN A 153 14.68 -10.76 -9.47
N ALA A 154 13.62 -10.05 -9.85
CA ALA A 154 13.07 -8.94 -9.09
C ALA A 154 12.62 -9.42 -7.70
N CYS A 155 13.20 -8.85 -6.64
CA CYS A 155 12.84 -9.17 -5.27
C CYS A 155 12.16 -8.00 -4.57
N PHE A 156 11.05 -8.32 -3.91
CA PHE A 156 10.17 -7.38 -3.20
C PHE A 156 10.23 -7.57 -1.68
N CYS A 157 11.29 -8.16 -1.12
CA CYS A 157 11.46 -8.18 0.32
C CYS A 157 11.76 -6.77 0.85
N VAL A 158 11.40 -6.47 2.10
CA VAL A 158 11.57 -5.13 2.69
C VAL A 158 12.99 -4.60 2.49
N ALA A 159 14.03 -5.40 2.76
CA ALA A 159 15.43 -4.98 2.54
C ALA A 159 15.76 -4.66 1.07
N CYS A 160 15.12 -5.35 0.12
CA CYS A 160 15.34 -5.23 -1.31
C CYS A 160 14.48 -4.10 -1.94
N ILE A 161 13.37 -3.68 -1.28
CA ILE A 161 12.55 -2.49 -1.58
C ILE A 161 13.13 -1.22 -0.94
N THR A 162 13.69 -1.30 0.28
CA THR A 162 14.22 -0.14 1.00
C THR A 162 15.66 0.21 0.62
N ASN A 163 16.44 -0.73 0.04
CA ASN A 163 17.76 -0.47 -0.55
C ASN A 163 17.69 -0.28 -2.07
N VAL A 164 16.69 0.45 -2.57
CA VAL A 164 16.74 0.97 -3.94
C VAL A 164 17.56 2.26 -3.89
N SER A 165 18.76 2.20 -4.49
CA SER A 165 19.67 3.30 -4.88
C SER A 165 20.88 3.57 -3.97
N LYS A 166 22.04 3.03 -4.39
CA LYS A 166 23.26 3.81 -4.70
C LYS A 166 23.98 3.13 -5.88
N GLN A 167 23.58 3.48 -7.11
CA GLN A 167 24.56 3.63 -8.19
C GLN A 167 25.19 5.01 -8.01
#